data_AF-A0A1B1ALZ5-F1
#
_entry.id   AF-A0A1B1ALZ5-F1
#
_cell.length_a   1.000
_cell.length_b   1.000
_cell.length_c   1.000
_cell.angle_alpha   90.00
_cell.angle_beta   90.00
_cell.angle_gamma   90.00
#
_symmetry.space_group_name_H-M   'P 1'
#
loop_
_entity.id
_entity.type
_entity.pdbx_description
1 polymer ?
#
loop_
_entity_poly.entity_id
_entity_poly.type
_entity_poly.pdbx_seq_one_letter_code
_entity_poly.pdbx_strand_id
1 'polypeptide(L)' 'MDHDFCNVDGARRLKLRIEEYWRERGYNVDVKLIEAGFVAAMRSARTDVRSDMVNGFPTKRSDDDERPSPSRRGLLEVA' A
#
# COMPACT_ATOMS: atom_id res chain seq x y z
N MET A 1 -9.45 -18.79 -17.85
CA MET A 1 -8.82 -17.45 -17.90
C MET A 1 -9.45 -16.63 -16.78
N ASP A 2 -9.16 -16.93 -15.52
CA ASP A 2 -10.18 -16.72 -14.48
C ASP A 2 -10.05 -15.45 -13.64
N HIS A 3 -8.96 -14.69 -13.76
CA HIS A 3 -8.83 -13.42 -13.05
C HIS A 3 -8.19 -12.37 -13.96
N ASP A 4 -9.04 -11.56 -14.59
CA ASP A 4 -8.59 -10.33 -15.24
C ASP A 4 -8.20 -9.30 -14.16
N PHE A 5 -6.91 -8.95 -14.13
CA PHE A 5 -6.35 -7.97 -13.22
C PHE A 5 -6.17 -6.59 -13.87
N CYS A 6 -6.46 -6.46 -15.16
CA CYS A 6 -6.29 -5.24 -15.95
C CYS A 6 -7.56 -4.38 -15.96
N ASN A 7 -8.37 -4.45 -14.90
CA ASN A 7 -9.58 -3.66 -14.69
C ASN A 7 -9.71 -3.23 -13.22
N VAL A 8 -10.68 -2.36 -12.94
CA VAL A 8 -10.88 -1.77 -11.60
C VAL A 8 -11.19 -2.84 -10.55
N ASP A 9 -12.03 -3.83 -10.88
CA ASP A 9 -12.36 -4.93 -9.97
C ASP A 9 -11.16 -5.85 -9.70
N GLY A 10 -10.32 -6.07 -10.71
CA GLY A 10 -9.06 -6.78 -10.62
C GLY A 10 -8.08 -6.09 -9.68
N ALA A 11 -7.96 -4.76 -9.78
CA ALA A 11 -7.17 -3.96 -8.85
C ALA A 11 -7.71 -4.04 -7.41
N ARG A 12 -9.04 -4.01 -7.24
CA ARG A 12 -9.68 -4.20 -5.92
C ARG A 12 -9.40 -5.58 -5.32
N ARG A 13 -9.47 -6.64 -6.14
CA ARG A 13 -9.12 -8.01 -5.73
C ARG A 13 -7.66 -8.13 -5.35
N LEU A 14 -6.75 -7.50 -6.10
CA LEU A 14 -5.33 -7.47 -5.77
C LEU A 14 -5.06 -6.79 -4.43
N LYS A 15 -5.68 -5.62 -4.19
CA LYS A 15 -5.60 -4.92 -2.90
C LYS A 15 -5.98 -5.86 -1.75
N LEU A 16 -7.18 -6.46 -1.81
CA LEU A 16 -7.68 -7.33 -0.75
C LEU A 16 -6.76 -8.53 -0.51
N ARG A 17 -6.27 -9.15 -1.59
CA ARG A 17 -5.39 -10.32 -1.51
C ARG A 17 -4.05 -9.98 -0.84
N ILE A 18 -3.47 -8.83 -1.14
CA ILE A 18 -2.20 -8.39 -0.54
C ILE A 18 -2.38 -8.10 0.95
N GLU A 19 -3.43 -7.35 1.30
CA GLU A 19 -3.72 -6.99 2.69
C GLU A 19 -4.02 -8.24 3.54
N GLU A 20 -4.83 -9.16 3.02
CA GLU A 20 -5.17 -10.42 3.70
C GLU A 20 -3.95 -11.32 3.91
N TYR A 21 -3.10 -11.47 2.88
CA TYR A 21 -1.88 -12.27 2.97
C TYR A 21 -0.98 -11.82 4.13
N TRP A 22 -0.81 -10.51 4.32
CA TRP A 22 0.01 -9.98 5.40
C TRP A 22 -0.70 -9.98 6.76
N ARG A 23 -2.01 -9.75 6.77
CA ARG A 23 -2.84 -9.82 7.97
C ARG A 23 -2.79 -11.19 8.62
N GLU A 24 -2.89 -12.27 7.83
CA GLU A 24 -2.74 -13.65 8.31
C GLU A 24 -1.37 -13.91 8.98
N ARG A 25 -0.36 -13.11 8.63
CA ARG A 25 1.02 -13.21 9.14
C ARG A 25 1.30 -12.21 10.27
N GLY A 26 0.28 -11.48 10.75
CA GLY A 26 0.40 -10.51 11.84
C GLY A 26 0.98 -9.15 11.43
N TYR A 27 0.97 -8.81 10.14
CA TYR A 27 1.39 -7.51 9.64
C TYR A 27 0.21 -6.73 9.10
N ASN A 28 0.23 -5.42 9.28
CA ASN A 28 -0.72 -4.52 8.65
C ASN A 28 -0.02 -3.79 7.51
N VAL A 29 -0.62 -3.84 6.32
CA VAL A 29 -0.11 -3.18 5.10
C VAL A 29 -1.22 -2.30 4.56
N ASP A 30 -0.88 -1.07 4.18
CA ASP A 30 -1.81 -0.15 3.55
C ASP A 30 -1.64 -0.22 2.04
N VAL A 31 -2.68 -0.69 1.34
CA VAL A 31 -2.72 -0.71 -0.13
C VAL A 31 -3.78 0.27 -0.62
N LYS A 32 -3.36 1.26 -1.40
CA LYS A 32 -4.24 2.29 -1.98
C LYS A 32 -4.52 2.00 -3.44
N LEU A 33 -5.77 2.21 -3.83
CA LEU A 33 -6.17 2.26 -5.23
C LEU A 33 -6.22 3.72 -5.65
N ILE A 34 -5.45 4.07 -6.67
CA ILE A 34 -5.45 5.41 -7.24
C ILE A 34 -5.96 5.31 -8.66
N GLU A 35 -7.17 5.83 -8.86
CA GLU A 35 -7.76 5.94 -10.19
C GLU A 35 -7.22 7.20 -10.87
N ALA A 36 -6.52 7.01 -11.97
CA ALA A 36 -6.23 8.05 -12.94
C ALA A 36 -7.15 7.82 -14.15
N GLY A 37 -7.75 8.89 -14.64
CA GLY A 37 -8.55 8.86 -15.86
C GLY A 37 -7.72 8.49 -17.10
N PHE A 38 -8.10 9.01 -18.26
CA PHE A 38 -7.40 8.71 -19.50
C PHE A 38 -5.94 9.23 -19.48
N VAL A 39 -4.97 8.34 -19.63
CA VAL A 39 -3.55 8.69 -19.75
C VAL A 39 -3.12 8.57 -21.21
N ALA A 40 -2.88 9.72 -21.85
CA ALA A 40 -2.63 9.80 -23.30
C ALA A 40 -1.48 8.91 -23.79
N ALA A 41 -0.39 8.79 -23.01
CA ALA A 41 0.76 7.96 -23.36
C ALA A 41 0.42 6.46 -23.44
N MET A 42 -0.50 5.98 -22.61
CA MET A 42 -0.93 4.58 -22.58
C MET A 42 -2.19 4.31 -23.42
N ARG A 43 -2.90 5.37 -23.82
CA ARG A 43 -4.17 5.30 -24.55
C ARG A 43 -5.23 4.47 -23.79
N SER A 44 -5.18 4.51 -22.46
CA SER A 44 -6.10 3.79 -21.57
C SER A 44 -6.32 4.56 -20.27
N ALA A 45 -7.40 4.22 -19.55
CA ALA A 45 -7.57 4.62 -18.16
C ALA A 45 -6.64 3.78 -17.27
N ARG A 46 -6.11 4.37 -16.20
CA ARG A 46 -5.12 3.71 -15.33
C ARG A 46 -5.62 3.61 -13.90
N THR A 47 -5.61 2.40 -13.36
CA THR A 47 -5.83 2.18 -11.92
C THR A 47 -4.52 1.69 -11.33
N ASP A 48 -3.91 2.49 -10.47
CA ASP A 48 -2.66 2.16 -9.79
C ASP A 48 -2.95 1.50 -8.44
N VAL A 49 -2.23 0.40 -8.15
CA VAL A 49 -2.20 -0.22 -6.82
C VAL A 49 -0.89 0.18 -6.14
N ARG A 50 -0.96 0.93 -5.03
CA ARG A 50 0.22 1.43 -4.32
C ARG A 50 0.27 0.90 -2.89
N SER A 51 1.40 0.33 -2.49
CA SER A 51 1.65 -0.13 -1.12
C SER A 51 2.69 0.72 -0.42
N ASP A 52 2.61 0.78 0.91
CA ASP A 52 3.64 1.35 1.79
C ASP A 52 4.81 0.39 2.08
N MET A 53 4.70 -0.87 1.65
CA MET A 53 5.76 -1.87 1.76
C MET A 53 7.07 -1.45 1.08
N VAL A 54 8.19 -1.83 1.68
CA VAL A 54 9.54 -1.58 1.16
C VAL A 54 10.11 -2.89 0.63
N ASN A 55 10.48 -2.93 -0.65
CA ASN A 55 10.94 -4.16 -1.33
C ASN A 55 9.96 -5.33 -1.19
N GLY A 56 8.66 -5.05 -1.08
CA GLY A 56 7.61 -6.04 -0.88
C GLY A 56 7.44 -6.55 0.55
N PHE A 57 8.17 -5.99 1.53
CA PHE A 57 8.03 -6.33 2.95
C PHE A 57 7.30 -5.22 3.72
N PRO A 58 6.41 -5.58 4.67
CA PRO A 58 5.74 -4.62 5.55
C PRO A 58 6.76 -3.93 6.47
N THR A 59 6.58 -2.63 6.68
CA THR A 59 7.45 -1.84 7.57
C THR A 59 6.93 -1.75 9.00
N LYS A 60 5.65 -2.11 9.25
CA LYS A 60 4.98 -2.03 10.54
C LYS A 60 4.40 -3.38 10.94
N ARG A 61 4.56 -3.77 12.20
CA ARG A 61 3.78 -4.87 12.80
C ARG A 61 2.44 -4.32 13.28
N SER A 62 1.39 -5.15 13.28
CA SER A 62 0.06 -4.72 13.72
C SER A 62 0.08 -4.19 15.17
N ASP A 63 0.90 -4.79 16.05
CA ASP A 63 1.09 -4.34 17.45
C ASP A 63 1.87 -3.03 17.62
N ASP A 64 2.46 -2.51 16.54
CA ASP A 64 3.26 -1.26 16.58
C ASP A 64 2.39 -0.02 16.33
N ASP A 65 1.19 -0.18 15.74
CA ASP A 65 0.28 0.93 15.45
C ASP A 65 -0.35 1.52 16.73
N GLU A 66 -0.46 0.72 17.80
CA GLU A 66 -0.89 1.17 19.14
C GLU A 66 0.22 1.87 19.94
N ARG A 67 1.47 1.83 19.49
CA ARG A 67 2.57 2.53 20.17
C ARG A 67 2.66 3.95 19.62
N PRO A 68 2.41 5.00 20.43
CA PRO A 68 2.68 6.35 19.98
C PRO A 68 4.18 6.44 19.65
N SER A 69 4.49 6.66 18.37
CA SER A 69 5.88 6.73 17.88
C SER A 69 6.70 7.68 18.76
N PRO A 70 7.67 7.17 19.55
CA PRO A 70 8.55 8.04 20.28
C PRO A 70 9.62 8.52 19.28
N SER A 71 9.77 9.84 19.18
CA SER A 71 10.91 10.53 18.58
C SER A 71 10.77 11.00 17.13
N ARG A 72 10.12 12.17 16.99
CA ARG A 72 10.79 13.34 16.42
C ARG A 72 11.15 14.30 17.55
N ARG A 73 12.02 13.88 18.47
CA ARG A 73 12.54 14.74 19.55
C ARG A 73 14.06 14.68 19.50
N GLY A 74 14.65 15.52 18.66
CA GLY A 74 16.10 15.55 18.51
C GLY A 74 16.63 16.35 17.32
N LEU A 75 16.02 17.49 16.98
CA LEU A 75 16.79 18.55 16.31
C LEU A 75 17.47 19.31 17.46
N LEU A 76 18.64 18.82 17.87
CA LEU A 76 19.47 19.51 18.85
C LEU A 76 20.00 20.78 18.16
N GLU A 77 19.55 21.94 18.61
CA GLU A 77 20.18 23.23 18.29
C GLU A 77 21.67 23.14 18.67
N VAL A 78 22.53 23.46 17.72
CA VAL A 78 23.91 23.87 18.00
C VAL A 78 24.02 25.30 17.50
N ALA A 79 23.92 26.24 18.43
CA ALA A 79 24.28 27.64 18.27
C ALA A 79 25.45 27.94 19.21
#